data_AF-K7NQ96-F1
#
_entry.id   AF-K7NQ96-F1
#
_cell.length_a   1.000
_cell.length_b   1.000
_cell.length_c   1.000
_cell.angle_alpha   90.00
_cell.angle_beta   90.00
_cell.angle_gamma   90.00
#
_symmetry.space_group_name_H-M   'P 1'
#
loop_
_entity.id
_entity.type
_entity.pdbx_description
1 polymer ?
#
loop_
_entity_poly.entity_id
_entity_poly.type
_entity_poly.pdbx_seq_one_letter_code
_entity_poly.pdbx_strand_id
1 'polypeptide(L)'
;RTMAVEKLRNVVQKLKEARTKWLKKPWEITGPCSNPDYVNALPSASEFRVFSPATPPVTPQIVNAEPDRIFNIVYYPRDTRRNFRDRRRYILSKEQLQTETQKKAAGQT
;
A
#
# COMPACT_ATOMS: atom_id res chain seq x y z
N ARG A 1 -13.37 59.33 -31.29
CA ARG A 1 -12.03 58.72 -31.57
C ARG A 1 -11.74 57.57 -30.57
N THR A 2 -12.73 56.72 -30.27
CA THR A 2 -12.72 55.81 -29.10
C THR A 2 -13.15 54.38 -29.45
N MET A 3 -14.20 54.21 -30.25
CA MET A 3 -14.75 52.90 -30.64
C MET A 3 -13.78 52.01 -31.44
N ALA A 4 -12.94 52.59 -32.31
CA ALA A 4 -11.97 51.82 -33.10
C ALA A 4 -10.84 51.26 -32.23
N VAL A 5 -10.37 52.04 -31.25
CA VAL A 5 -9.33 51.63 -30.31
C VAL A 5 -9.84 50.55 -29.37
N GLU A 6 -11.09 50.66 -28.91
CA GLU A 6 -11.75 49.64 -28.08
C GLU A 6 -12.00 48.34 -28.84
N LYS A 7 -12.44 48.41 -30.11
CA LYS A 7 -12.55 47.22 -30.98
C LYS A 7 -11.20 46.54 -31.16
N LEU A 8 -10.13 47.30 -31.37
CA LEU A 8 -8.78 46.78 -31.55
C LEU A 8 -8.25 46.12 -30.26
N ARG A 9 -8.50 46.73 -29.09
CA ARG A 9 -8.20 46.10 -27.78
C ARG A 9 -8.96 44.79 -27.59
N ASN A 10 -10.26 44.75 -27.90
CA ASN A 10 -11.08 43.55 -27.77
C ASN A 10 -10.64 42.44 -28.74
N VAL A 11 -10.21 42.79 -29.96
CA VAL A 11 -9.62 41.84 -30.91
C VAL A 11 -8.30 41.28 -30.37
N VAL A 12 -7.42 42.13 -29.83
CA VAL A 12 -6.16 41.71 -29.21
C VAL A 12 -6.42 40.82 -27.98
N GLN A 13 -7.43 41.14 -27.16
CA GLN A 13 -7.84 40.34 -26.01
C GLN A 13 -8.32 38.94 -26.46
N LYS A 14 -9.22 38.88 -27.46
CA LYS A 14 -9.71 37.61 -28.03
C LYS A 14 -8.60 36.79 -28.68
N LEU A 15 -7.63 37.43 -29.33
CA LEU A 15 -6.47 36.74 -29.89
C LEU A 15 -5.56 36.19 -28.79
N LYS A 16 -5.39 36.89 -27.66
CA LYS A 16 -4.66 36.37 -26.50
C LYS A 16 -5.39 35.17 -25.85
N GLU A 17 -6.71 35.24 -25.71
CA GLU A 17 -7.53 34.15 -25.18
C GLU A 17 -7.58 32.93 -26.11
N ALA A 18 -7.64 33.15 -27.43
CA ALA A 18 -7.52 32.09 -28.41
C ALA A 18 -6.11 31.47 -28.37
N ARG A 19 -5.07 32.29 -28.27
CA ARG A 19 -3.70 31.80 -28.12
C ARG A 19 -3.54 30.89 -26.89
N THR A 20 -4.12 31.25 -25.75
CA THR A 20 -4.02 30.42 -24.53
C THR A 20 -4.84 29.13 -24.63
N LYS A 21 -5.96 29.11 -25.36
CA LYS A 21 -6.81 27.91 -25.55
C LYS A 21 -6.30 26.95 -26.63
N TRP A 22 -5.63 27.46 -27.66
CA TRP A 22 -5.21 26.66 -28.81
C TRP A 22 -3.76 26.14 -28.70
N LEU A 23 -2.91 26.78 -27.90
CA LEU A 23 -1.54 26.29 -27.66
C LEU A 23 -1.42 25.33 -26.48
N LYS A 24 -2.38 25.36 -25.55
CA LYS A 24 -2.39 24.45 -24.38
C LYS A 24 -3.20 23.22 -24.70
N LYS A 25 -2.79 22.08 -24.13
CA LYS A 25 -3.63 20.87 -24.21
C LYS A 25 -4.90 21.12 -23.40
N PRO A 26 -6.07 20.58 -23.80
CA PRO A 26 -7.34 20.89 -23.12
C PRO A 26 -7.34 20.63 -21.60
N TRP A 27 -6.60 19.60 -21.14
CA TRP A 27 -6.47 19.23 -19.73
C TRP A 27 -5.46 20.08 -18.94
N GLU A 28 -4.74 21.00 -19.59
CA GLU A 28 -3.84 21.97 -18.95
C GLU A 28 -4.55 23.31 -18.67
N ILE A 29 -5.82 23.44 -19.08
CA ILE A 29 -6.63 24.66 -18.88
C ILE A 29 -7.26 24.67 -17.49
N THR A 30 -7.75 23.52 -17.02
CA THR A 30 -8.43 23.40 -15.73
C THR A 30 -8.09 22.07 -15.07
N GLY A 31 -7.86 22.07 -13.76
CA GLY A 31 -7.67 20.87 -12.94
C GLY A 31 -6.27 20.79 -12.33
N PRO A 32 -5.93 19.67 -11.66
CA PRO A 32 -4.63 19.48 -11.02
C PRO A 32 -3.46 19.73 -11.98
N CYS A 33 -3.57 19.25 -13.23
CA CYS A 33 -2.56 19.43 -14.28
C CYS A 33 -2.38 20.87 -14.78
N SER A 34 -3.23 21.81 -14.34
CA SER A 34 -3.10 23.25 -14.65
C SER A 34 -2.33 24.03 -13.57
N ASN A 35 -2.08 23.42 -12.40
CA ASN A 35 -1.33 24.05 -11.31
C ASN A 35 0.18 24.02 -11.64
N PRO A 36 0.93 25.13 -11.50
CA PRO A 36 2.40 25.13 -11.65
C PRO A 36 3.12 24.14 -10.74
N ASP A 37 2.54 23.78 -9.58
CA ASP A 37 3.13 22.82 -8.65
C ASP A 37 2.94 21.36 -9.08
N TYR A 38 2.09 21.11 -10.10
CA TYR A 38 1.84 19.77 -10.59
C TYR A 38 3.01 19.26 -11.43
N VAL A 39 3.59 18.14 -10.99
CA VAL A 39 4.66 17.44 -11.70
C VAL A 39 4.15 16.06 -12.12
N ASN A 40 4.50 15.64 -13.34
CA ASN A 40 4.15 14.31 -13.83
C ASN A 40 4.86 13.23 -13.02
N ALA A 41 4.13 12.21 -12.62
CA ALA A 41 4.64 11.09 -11.81
C ALA A 41 5.52 10.09 -12.58
N LEU A 42 5.89 10.39 -13.83
CA LEU A 42 6.72 9.51 -14.66
C LEU A 42 8.20 9.90 -14.45
N PRO A 43 8.95 9.17 -13.62
CA PRO A 43 10.38 9.40 -13.49
C PRO A 43 11.08 9.12 -14.82
N SER A 44 12.19 9.80 -15.04
CA SER A 44 13.05 9.49 -16.19
C SER A 44 13.66 8.09 -16.05
N ALA A 45 14.01 7.46 -17.18
CA ALA A 45 14.65 6.15 -17.16
C ALA A 45 16.00 6.14 -16.43
N SER A 46 16.68 7.29 -16.34
CA SER A 46 17.92 7.46 -15.56
C SER A 46 17.68 7.58 -14.06
N GLU A 47 16.52 8.10 -13.63
CA GLU A 47 16.17 8.25 -12.21
C GLU A 47 15.53 6.98 -11.65
N PHE A 48 14.72 6.30 -12.45
CA PHE A 48 14.05 5.08 -12.06
C PHE A 48 14.95 3.87 -12.25
N ARG A 49 15.24 3.15 -11.16
CA ARG A 49 15.97 1.87 -11.19
C ARG A 49 17.36 2.00 -11.83
N VAL A 50 18.13 2.98 -11.33
CA VAL A 50 19.54 3.22 -11.66
C VAL A 50 20.36 1.92 -11.68
N PHE A 51 20.11 1.06 -10.70
CA PHE A 51 20.70 -0.27 -10.60
C PHE A 51 19.70 -1.34 -11.04
N SER A 52 20.17 -2.30 -11.83
CA SER A 52 19.39 -3.48 -12.15
C SER A 52 19.18 -4.30 -10.86
N PRO A 53 18.07 -5.05 -10.68
CA PRO A 53 17.86 -5.85 -9.47
C PRO A 53 18.85 -7.00 -9.35
N ALA A 54 19.42 -7.44 -10.48
CA ALA A 54 20.48 -8.44 -10.49
C ALA A 54 21.85 -7.85 -10.12
N THR A 55 21.98 -6.51 -10.10
CA THR A 55 23.24 -5.80 -9.80
C THR A 55 22.97 -4.69 -8.78
N PRO A 56 22.57 -5.05 -7.54
CA PRO A 56 22.36 -4.07 -6.50
C PRO A 56 23.70 -3.38 -6.14
N PRO A 57 23.66 -2.11 -5.70
CA PRO A 57 24.86 -1.37 -5.30
C PRO A 57 25.49 -1.86 -3.99
N VAL A 58 24.77 -2.70 -3.24
CA VAL A 58 25.17 -3.21 -1.92
C VAL A 58 25.10 -4.73 -1.95
N THR A 59 26.03 -5.38 -1.25
CA THR A 59 25.99 -6.81 -0.95
C THR A 59 25.10 -7.05 0.27
N PRO A 60 23.85 -7.55 0.12
CA PRO A 60 22.97 -7.75 1.26
C PRO A 60 23.47 -8.90 2.14
N GLN A 61 23.59 -8.66 3.44
CA GLN A 61 23.85 -9.70 4.44
C GLN A 61 22.54 -10.04 5.14
N ILE A 62 21.83 -11.04 4.61
CA ILE A 62 20.53 -11.48 5.15
C ILE A 62 20.79 -12.46 6.28
N VAL A 63 20.32 -12.13 7.49
CA VAL A 63 20.48 -12.98 8.67
C VAL A 63 19.42 -14.07 8.64
N ASN A 64 19.85 -15.33 8.72
CA ASN A 64 18.96 -16.50 8.66
C ASN A 64 18.53 -17.02 10.05
N ALA A 65 19.23 -16.65 11.12
CA ALA A 65 18.99 -17.17 12.45
C ALA A 65 19.27 -16.11 13.52
N GLU A 66 18.53 -16.19 14.63
CA GLU A 66 18.78 -15.36 15.80
C GLU A 66 20.15 -15.66 16.43
N PRO A 67 20.90 -14.66 16.92
CA PRO A 67 22.23 -14.84 17.50
C PRO A 67 22.30 -15.92 18.59
N ASP A 68 21.29 -15.95 19.47
CA ASP A 68 21.20 -16.91 20.58
C ASP A 68 21.12 -18.38 20.11
N ARG A 69 20.70 -18.60 18.86
CA ARG A 69 20.44 -19.92 18.28
C ARG A 69 21.57 -20.41 17.37
N ILE A 70 22.57 -19.57 17.09
CA ILE A 70 23.72 -19.92 16.24
C ILE A 70 24.55 -21.01 16.92
N PHE A 71 24.90 -20.81 18.20
CA PHE A 71 25.71 -21.76 18.96
C PHE A 71 24.86 -22.72 19.80
N ASN A 72 23.70 -22.28 20.29
CA ASN A 72 22.77 -23.16 21.00
C ASN A 72 21.88 -23.91 20.00
N ILE A 73 22.36 -25.06 19.52
CA ILE A 73 21.67 -25.84 18.47
C ILE A 73 20.59 -26.79 19.01
N VAL A 74 20.26 -26.80 20.30
CA VAL A 74 19.28 -27.73 20.88
C VAL A 74 17.87 -27.52 20.29
N TYR A 75 17.39 -28.48 19.50
CA TYR A 75 16.19 -28.30 18.68
C TYR A 75 14.86 -28.53 19.42
N TYR A 76 14.79 -29.47 20.38
CA TYR A 76 13.52 -29.85 21.02
C TYR A 76 12.69 -28.68 21.62
N PRO A 77 13.27 -27.66 22.29
CA PRO A 77 12.46 -26.57 22.86
C PRO A 77 11.95 -25.61 21.78
N ARG A 78 12.57 -25.62 20.60
CA ARG A 78 12.22 -24.76 19.46
C ARG A 78 11.22 -25.42 18.51
N ASP A 79 11.05 -26.73 18.58
CA ASP A 79 10.21 -27.49 17.66
C ASP A 79 8.72 -27.21 17.90
N THR A 80 8.22 -26.11 17.32
CA THR A 80 6.80 -25.73 17.40
C THR A 80 5.89 -26.72 16.67
N ARG A 81 6.40 -27.44 15.67
CA ARG A 81 5.62 -28.39 14.89
C ARG A 81 5.19 -29.59 15.72
N ARG A 82 6.05 -30.06 16.63
CA ARG A 82 5.76 -31.20 17.51
C ARG A 82 5.30 -30.78 18.91
N ASN A 83 5.57 -29.55 19.31
CA ASN A 83 5.10 -28.98 20.58
C ASN A 83 3.62 -28.54 20.52
N PHE A 84 2.74 -29.41 20.03
CA PHE A 84 1.30 -29.20 20.15
C PHE A 84 0.76 -30.11 21.25
N ARG A 85 -0.30 -29.65 21.94
CA ARG A 85 -0.99 -30.48 22.92
C ARG A 85 -1.64 -31.65 22.21
N ASP A 86 -1.41 -32.86 22.72
CA ASP A 86 -1.98 -34.05 22.10
C ASP A 86 -3.52 -33.99 22.06
N ARG A 87 -4.09 -34.41 20.93
CA ARG A 87 -5.53 -34.31 20.68
C ARG A 87 -6.25 -35.44 21.40
N ARG A 88 -6.76 -35.12 22.58
CA ARG A 88 -7.63 -36.03 23.33
C ARG A 88 -9.01 -36.07 22.68
N ARG A 89 -9.44 -37.24 22.23
CA ARG A 89 -10.79 -37.48 21.71
C ARG A 89 -11.64 -38.05 22.84
N TYR A 90 -12.77 -37.42 23.10
CA TYR A 90 -13.76 -37.91 24.06
C TYR A 90 -15.07 -38.17 23.33
N ILE A 91 -15.73 -39.26 23.66
CA ILE A 91 -17.07 -39.58 23.18
C ILE A 91 -18.03 -39.20 24.30
N LEU A 92 -18.89 -38.20 24.08
CA LEU A 92 -19.93 -37.87 25.05
C LEU A 92 -21.14 -38.77 24.86
N SER A 93 -21.62 -39.37 25.94
CA SER A 93 -22.93 -40.01 25.99
C SER A 93 -24.04 -38.97 26.13
N LYS A 94 -25.27 -39.37 25.80
CA LYS A 94 -26.46 -38.53 25.99
C LYS A 94 -26.63 -38.09 27.44
N GLU A 95 -26.34 -38.99 28.39
CA GLU A 95 -26.45 -38.73 29.83
C GLU A 95 -25.47 -37.64 30.27
N GLN A 96 -24.21 -37.74 29.84
CA GLN A 96 -23.18 -36.72 30.13
C GLN A 96 -23.58 -35.35 29.58
N LEU A 97 -24.13 -35.30 28.36
CA LEU A 97 -24.64 -34.07 27.76
C LEU A 97 -25.78 -33.45 28.58
N GLN A 98 -26.73 -34.26 29.06
CA GLN A 98 -27.85 -33.78 29.87
C GLN A 98 -27.38 -33.22 31.21
N THR A 99 -26.43 -33.89 31.87
CA THR A 99 -25.85 -33.41 33.13
C THR A 99 -25.13 -32.08 32.94
N GLU A 100 -24.32 -31.93 31.89
CA GLU A 100 -23.64 -30.66 31.60
C GLU A 100 -24.64 -29.54 31.25
N THR A 101 -25.75 -29.88 30.57
CA THR A 101 -26.82 -28.92 30.27
C THR A 101 -27.51 -28.43 31.55
N GLN A 102 -27.79 -29.33 32.49
CA GLN A 102 -28.39 -28.99 33.78
C GLN A 102 -27.43 -28.14 34.64
N LYS A 103 -26.14 -28.49 34.69
CA LYS A 103 -25.11 -27.69 35.38
C LYS A 103 -25.01 -26.27 34.83
N LYS A 104 -25.01 -26.14 33.50
CA LYS A 104 -25.00 -24.84 32.82
C LYS A 104 -26.27 -24.04 33.12
N ALA A 105 -27.44 -24.68 33.09
CA ALA A 105 -28.72 -24.04 33.46
C ALA A 105 -28.77 -23.60 34.93
N ALA A 106 -28.09 -24.35 35.81
CA ALA A 106 -27.92 -24.03 37.22
C ALA A 106 -26.82 -22.98 37.48
N GLY A 107 -26.12 -22.49 36.45
CA GLY A 107 -25.05 -21.49 36.60
C GLY A 107 -23.80 -22.00 37.31
N GLN A 108 -23.58 -23.31 37.34
CA GLN A 108 -22.42 -23.93 38.02
C GLN A 108 -21.18 -24.05 37.12
N THR A 109 -21.10 -23.27 36.04
CA THR A 109 -20.00 -23.29 35.05
C THR A 109 -19.38 -21.92 34.90
#